data_AF-A0A9E2W284-F1
#
_entry.id   AF-A0A9E2W284-F1
#
_cell.length_a   1.000
_cell.length_b   1.000
_cell.length_c   1.000
_cell.angle_alpha   90.00
_cell.angle_beta   90.00
_cell.angle_gamma   90.00
#
_symmetry.space_group_name_H-M   'P 1'
#
loop_
_entity.id
_entity.type
_entity.pdbx_description
1 polymer ?
#
loop_
_entity_poly.entity_id
_entity_poly.type
_entity_poly.pdbx_seq_one_letter_code
_entity_poly.pdbx_strand_id
1 'polypeptide(L)'
;AIFELNPAPFCLLDEVDAPLDEANIGRFGDLVRGMSDRVQFVFITHNKTTMEMANQLIGVTMNEPGVSRLVDVDVDEAVRIAAM
;
A
#
# COMPACT_ATOMS: atom_id res chain seq x y z
N ALA A 1 9.34 16.63 6.91
CA ALA A 1 9.49 18.00 6.41
C ALA A 1 8.28 18.50 5.59
N ILE A 2 8.03 18.05 4.35
CA ILE A 2 6.93 18.60 3.50
C ILE A 2 5.53 18.36 4.10
N PHE A 3 5.24 17.14 4.54
CA PHE A 3 3.95 16.80 5.16
C PHE A 3 3.74 17.40 6.56
N GLU A 4 4.81 17.85 7.23
CA GLU A 4 4.72 18.46 8.57
C GLU A 4 4.41 19.95 8.51
N LEU A 5 4.79 20.61 7.41
CA LEU A 5 4.58 22.04 7.18
C LEU A 5 3.16 22.34 6.67
N ASN A 6 2.61 21.51 5.80
CA ASN A 6 1.24 21.61 5.30
C ASN A 6 0.73 20.22 4.88
N PRO A 7 0.14 19.44 5.80
CA PRO A 7 -0.28 18.08 5.49
C PRO A 7 -1.40 18.09 4.45
N ALA A 8 -1.15 17.45 3.30
CA ALA A 8 -2.19 17.15 2.34
C ALA A 8 -3.22 16.19 2.97
N PRO A 9 -4.52 16.29 2.61
CA PRO A 9 -5.53 15.38 3.15
C PRO A 9 -5.29 13.92 2.78
N PHE A 10 -4.61 13.68 1.66
CA PHE A 10 -4.13 12.35 1.27
C PHE A 10 -2.82 12.40 0.50
N CYS A 11 -2.14 11.26 0.41
CA CYS A 11 -0.94 11.04 -0.36
C CYS A 11 -1.07 9.76 -1.19
N LEU A 12 -0.84 9.86 -2.50
CA LEU A 12 -0.76 8.72 -3.42
C LEU A 12 0.71 8.38 -3.67
N LEU A 13 1.08 7.13 -3.46
CA LEU A 13 2.42 6.59 -3.67
C LEU A 13 2.33 5.43 -4.66
N ASP A 14 3.10 5.49 -5.75
CA ASP A 14 3.08 4.46 -6.80
C ASP A 14 4.45 3.79 -6.90
N GLU A 15 4.50 2.50 -6.57
CA GLU A 15 5.67 1.61 -6.56
C GLU A 15 6.95 2.18 -5.93
N VAL A 16 6.80 3.06 -4.93
CA VAL A 16 7.92 3.73 -4.25
C VAL A 16 8.79 2.79 -3.44
N ASP A 17 8.27 1.61 -3.12
CA ASP A 17 8.90 0.54 -2.37
C ASP A 17 9.62 -0.49 -3.25
N ALA A 18 9.42 -0.45 -4.58
CA ALA A 18 10.10 -1.34 -5.52
C ALA A 18 11.65 -1.35 -5.42
N PRO A 19 12.35 -0.23 -5.16
CA PRO A 19 13.81 -0.24 -5.00
C PRO A 19 14.28 -0.54 -3.56
N LEU A 20 13.37 -0.77 -2.61
CA LEU A 20 13.72 -0.95 -1.20
C LEU A 20 13.98 -2.42 -0.85
N ASP A 21 14.92 -2.64 0.07
CA ASP A 21 15.11 -3.95 0.70
C ASP A 21 14.09 -4.16 1.84
N GLU A 22 13.99 -5.39 2.33
CA GLU A 22 13.04 -5.78 3.38
C GLU A 22 13.18 -4.93 4.66
N ALA A 23 14.40 -4.58 5.04
CA ALA A 23 14.68 -3.75 6.22
C ALA A 23 14.15 -2.32 6.04
N ASN A 24 14.29 -1.74 4.84
CA ASN A 24 13.81 -0.40 4.56
C ASN A 24 12.31 -0.34 4.27
N ILE A 25 11.70 -1.43 3.79
CA ILE A 25 10.23 -1.54 3.68
C ILE A 25 9.59 -1.44 5.07
N GLY A 26 10.13 -2.14 6.08
CA GLY A 26 9.63 -2.02 7.46
C GLY A 26 9.70 -0.59 8.00
N ARG A 27 10.83 0.09 7.79
CA ARG A 27 11.01 1.50 8.20
C ARG A 27 10.06 2.45 7.46
N PHE A 28 9.83 2.20 6.18
CA PHE A 28 8.86 2.94 5.38
C PHE A 28 7.45 2.77 5.95
N GLY A 29 7.07 1.53 6.28
CA GLY A 29 5.80 1.23 6.93
C GLY A 29 5.58 1.94 8.26
N ASP A 30 6.59 1.93 9.13
CA ASP A 30 6.51 2.62 10.42
C ASP A 30 6.33 4.13 10.24
N LEU A 31 7.03 4.73 9.27
CA LEU A 31 6.89 6.15 8.95
C LEU A 31 5.49 6.48 8.44
N VAL A 32 4.98 5.69 7.49
CA VAL A 32 3.64 5.85 6.94
C VAL A 32 2.57 5.71 8.02
N ARG A 33 2.70 4.70 8.90
CA ARG A 33 1.79 4.47 10.03
C ARG A 33 1.83 5.62 11.04
N GLY A 34 2.99 6.19 11.33
CA GLY A 34 3.10 7.35 12.20
C GLY A 34 2.43 8.61 11.62
N MET A 35 2.31 8.69 10.29
CA MET A 35 1.70 9.83 9.60
C MET A 35 0.22 9.61 9.25
N SER A 36 -0.26 8.36 9.27
CA SER A 36 -1.63 8.00 8.86
C SER A 36 -2.73 8.62 9.71
N ASP A 37 -2.41 9.02 10.95
CA ASP A 37 -3.34 9.73 11.84
C ASP A 37 -3.76 11.11 11.29
N ARG A 38 -2.96 11.67 10.37
CA ARG A 38 -3.18 13.04 9.84
C ARG A 38 -3.31 13.08 8.32
N VAL A 39 -2.76 12.09 7.62
CA VAL A 39 -2.73 12.02 6.16
C VAL A 39 -3.24 10.65 5.74
N GLN A 40 -4.25 10.59 4.88
CA GLN A 40 -4.66 9.31 4.30
C GLN A 40 -3.63 8.88 3.25
N PHE A 41 -3.12 7.66 3.35
CA PHE A 41 -2.21 7.14 2.34
C PHE A 41 -2.91 6.13 1.43
N VAL A 42 -2.63 6.23 0.14
CA VAL A 42 -3.01 5.27 -0.89
C VAL A 42 -1.72 4.82 -1.57
N PHE A 43 -1.43 3.52 -1.52
CA PHE A 43 -0.23 2.95 -2.14
C PHE A 43 -0.64 2.01 -3.27
N ILE A 44 0.10 2.07 -4.36
CA ILE A 44 0.07 1.09 -5.43
C ILE A 44 1.40 0.33 -5.32
N THR A 45 1.32 -0.97 -5.07
CA THR A 45 2.49 -1.82 -4.89
C THR A 45 2.16 -3.26 -5.26
N HIS A 46 3.19 -4.03 -5.65
CA HIS A 46 3.15 -5.48 -5.76
C HIS A 46 3.96 -6.18 -4.63
N ASN A 47 4.49 -5.42 -3.66
CA ASN A 47 5.29 -5.94 -2.55
C ASN A 47 4.38 -6.47 -1.42
N LYS A 48 4.55 -7.75 -1.09
CA LYS A 48 3.74 -8.45 -0.09
C LYS A 48 3.84 -7.83 1.31
N THR A 49 5.06 -7.50 1.74
CA THR A 49 5.31 -6.89 3.05
C THR A 49 4.65 -5.52 3.14
N THR A 50 4.66 -4.73 2.06
CA THR A 50 3.97 -3.44 2.05
C THR A 50 2.45 -3.60 2.09
N MET A 51 1.90 -4.60 1.36
CA MET A 51 0.47 -4.92 1.38
C MET A 51 -0.03 -5.29 2.77
N GLU A 52 0.75 -6.07 3.53
CA GLU A 52 0.45 -6.48 4.91
C GLU A 52 0.27 -5.31 5.89
N MET A 53 0.88 -4.15 5.58
CA MET A 53 0.80 -2.98 6.44
C MET A 53 -0.48 -2.16 6.22
N ALA A 54 -1.19 -2.40 5.11
CA ALA A 54 -2.37 -1.64 4.74
C ALA A 54 -3.58 -2.03 5.58
N ASN A 55 -4.43 -1.05 5.90
CA ASN A 55 -5.69 -1.31 6.61
C ASN A 55 -6.76 -1.91 5.71
N GLN A 56 -6.69 -1.66 4.40
CA GLN A 56 -7.59 -2.16 3.38
C GLN A 56 -6.78 -2.45 2.12
N LEU A 57 -7.11 -3.54 1.44
CA LEU A 57 -6.53 -3.91 0.16
C LEU A 57 -7.61 -3.90 -0.92
N ILE A 58 -7.35 -3.19 -2.00
CA ILE A 58 -8.21 -3.17 -3.19
C ILE A 58 -7.40 -3.79 -4.32
N GLY A 59 -7.86 -4.93 -4.81
CA GLY A 59 -7.29 -5.59 -5.97
C GLY A 59 -7.84 -4.99 -7.25
N VAL A 60 -6.99 -4.94 -8.28
CA VAL A 60 -7.41 -4.63 -9.65
C VAL A 60 -7.14 -5.86 -10.52
N THR A 61 -8.19 -6.39 -11.15
CA THR A 61 -8.08 -7.54 -12.07
C THR A 61 -8.48 -7.13 -13.48
N MET A 62 -8.04 -7.93 -14.45
CA MET A 62 -8.37 -7.76 -15.86
C MET A 62 -8.95 -9.07 -16.40
N ASN A 63 -10.24 -9.31 -16.13
CA ASN A 63 -10.92 -10.53 -16.62
C ASN A 63 -11.08 -10.52 -18.14
N GLU A 64 -11.23 -9.33 -18.72
CA GLU A 64 -11.31 -9.09 -20.16
C GLU A 64 -10.17 -8.16 -20.57
N PRO A 65 -9.48 -8.42 -21.70
CA PRO A 65 -8.36 -7.59 -22.12
C PRO A 65 -8.72 -6.10 -22.19
N GLY A 66 -7.98 -5.27 -21.46
CA GLY A 66 -8.16 -3.82 -21.45
C GLY A 66 -9.31 -3.31 -20.56
N VAL A 67 -10.00 -4.18 -19.82
CA VAL A 67 -11.07 -3.78 -18.88
C VAL A 67 -10.68 -4.12 -17.44
N SER A 68 -10.37 -3.08 -16.67
CA SER A 68 -10.06 -3.22 -15.24
C SER A 68 -11.34 -3.39 -14.41
N ARG A 69 -11.30 -4.30 -13.44
CA ARG A 69 -12.34 -4.49 -12.42
C ARG A 69 -11.72 -4.41 -11.03
N LEU A 70 -12.38 -3.70 -10.13
CA LEU A 70 -12.00 -3.66 -8.72
C LEU A 70 -12.54 -4.88 -8.01
N VAL A 71 -11.73 -5.46 -7.13
CA VAL A 71 -12.12 -6.52 -6.20
C VAL A 71 -11.72 -6.12 -4.79
N ASP A 72 -12.61 -6.35 -3.84
CA ASP A 72 -12.27 -6.19 -2.42
C ASP A 72 -11.45 -7.40 -1.99
N VAL A 73 -10.42 -7.16 -1.19
CA VAL A 73 -9.45 -8.18 -0.81
C VAL A 73 -9.43 -8.25 0.71
N ASP A 74 -9.83 -9.42 1.25
CA ASP A 74 -9.60 -9.72 2.66
C ASP A 74 -8.08 -9.81 2.89
N VAL A 75 -7.56 -8.88 3.70
CA VAL A 75 -6.13 -8.76 3.97
C VAL A 75 -5.59 -10.03 4.60
N ASP A 76 -6.31 -10.62 5.56
CA ASP A 76 -5.87 -11.83 6.24
C ASP A 76 -5.83 -13.03 5.29
N GLU A 77 -6.78 -13.11 4.35
CA GLU A 77 -6.79 -14.16 3.33
C GLU A 77 -5.72 -13.93 2.24
N ALA A 78 -5.52 -12.69 1.81
CA ALA A 78 -4.51 -12.35 0.80
C ALA A 78 -3.09 -12.64 1.27
N VAL A 79 -2.78 -12.33 2.52
CA VAL A 79 -1.48 -12.63 3.13
C VAL A 79 -1.24 -14.15 3.18
N ARG A 80 -2.27 -14.93 3.54
CA ARG A 80 -2.20 -16.40 3.53
C ARG A 80 -1.93 -16.95 2.13
N ILE A 81 -2.63 -16.46 1.10
CA ILE A 81 -2.45 -16.91 -0.29
C ILE A 81 -1.09 -16.50 -0.83
N ALA A 82 -0.62 -15.28 -0.52
CA ALA A 82 0.67 -14.78 -0.98
C ALA A 82 1.86 -15.50 -0.31
N ALA A 83 1.68 -16.09 0.88
CA ALA A 83 2.73 -16.83 1.57
C ALA A 83 2.86 -18.31 1.12
N MET A 84 1.94 -18.82 0.30
CA MET A 84 2.02 -20.14 -0.34
C MET A 84 2.85 -20.10 -1.64
#